data_AF-A0A7C3ZPP5-F1
#
_entry.id   AF-A0A7C3ZPP5-F1
#
_cell.length_a   1.000
_cell.length_b   1.000
_cell.length_c   1.000
_cell.angle_alpha   90.00
_cell.angle_beta   90.00
_cell.angle_gamma   90.00
#
_symmetry.space_group_name_H-M   'P 1'
#
loop_
_entity.id
_entity.type
_entity.pdbx_description
1 polymer ?
#
loop_
_entity_poly.entity_id
_entity_poly.type
_entity_poly.pdbx_seq_one_letter_code
_entity_poly.pdbx_strand_id
1 'polypeptide(L)' 'MSTQTTEKIYKEIKNLKEETKALKELIFLILRDPEGEYKNSFINRILTKARSKPQFNFTNKNSFLKQISS' A
#
# COMPACT_ATOMS: atom_id res chain seq x y z
N MET A 1 -23.29 40.55 -17.99
CA MET A 1 -23.27 39.09 -17.76
C MET A 1 -24.36 38.77 -16.74
N SER A 2 -25.24 37.81 -17.02
CA SER A 2 -26.31 37.47 -16.08
C SER A 2 -25.74 36.72 -14.87
N THR A 3 -26.34 36.91 -13.70
CA THR A 3 -25.93 36.27 -12.44
C THR A 3 -25.91 34.75 -12.56
N GLN A 4 -26.89 34.17 -13.25
CA GLN A 4 -26.95 32.74 -13.57
C GLN A 4 -25.74 32.23 -14.36
N THR A 5 -25.22 33.02 -15.31
CA THR A 5 -24.02 32.64 -16.08
C THR A 5 -22.79 32.61 -15.18
N THR A 6 -22.64 33.58 -14.27
CA THR A 6 -21.54 33.60 -13.28
C THR A 6 -21.60 32.43 -12.31
N GLU A 7 -22.77 32.06 -11.81
CA GLU A 7 -22.93 30.92 -10.90
C GLU A 7 -22.59 29.60 -11.58
N LYS A 8 -23.01 29.42 -12.83
CA LYS A 8 -22.69 28.23 -13.63
C LYS A 8 -21.18 28.11 -13.85
N ILE A 9 -20.53 29.20 -14.23
CA ILE A 9 -19.06 29.26 -14.41
C ILE A 9 -18.35 28.92 -13.09
N TYR A 10 -18.81 29.45 -11.97
CA TYR A 10 -18.19 29.20 -10.67
C TYR A 10 -18.29 27.72 -10.27
N LYS A 11 -19.44 27.09 -10.55
CA LYS A 11 -19.64 25.66 -10.32
C LYS A 11 -18.73 24.80 -11.19
N GLU A 12 -18.59 25.12 -12.47
CA GLU A 12 -17.69 24.41 -13.38
C GLU A 12 -16.22 24.56 -12.94
N ILE A 13 -15.79 25.75 -12.55
CA ILE A 13 -14.43 25.98 -12.02
C ILE A 13 -14.18 25.17 -10.74
N LYS A 14 -15.19 25.07 -9.86
CA LYS A 14 -15.07 24.27 -8.64
C LYS A 14 -14.90 22.78 -8.97
N ASN A 15 -15.73 22.25 -9.86
CA ASN A 15 -15.64 20.85 -10.29
C ASN A 15 -14.28 20.56 -10.93
N LEU A 16 -13.81 21.44 -11.83
CA LEU A 16 -12.48 21.34 -12.44
C LEU A 16 -11.38 21.28 -11.39
N LYS A 17 -11.43 22.12 -10.34
CA LYS A 17 -10.43 22.09 -9.25
C LYS A 17 -10.44 20.77 -8.49
N GLU A 18 -11.61 20.19 -8.23
CA GLU A 18 -11.75 18.91 -7.54
C GLU A 18 -11.19 17.77 -8.40
N GLU A 19 -11.52 17.71 -9.69
CA GLU A 19 -10.97 16.72 -10.63
C GLU A 19 -9.45 16.85 -10.75
N THR A 20 -8.93 18.08 -10.88
CA THR A 20 -7.48 18.31 -10.98
C THR A 20 -6.76 17.86 -9.71
N LYS A 21 -7.38 18.04 -8.54
CA LYS A 21 -6.82 17.57 -7.25
C LYS A 21 -6.75 16.04 -7.23
N ALA A 22 -7.82 15.35 -7.60
CA ALA A 22 -7.87 13.90 -7.66
C ALA A 22 -6.81 13.33 -8.63
N LEU A 23 -6.64 13.93 -9.81
CA LEU A 23 -5.62 13.53 -10.77
C LEU A 23 -4.20 13.69 -10.21
N LYS A 24 -3.92 14.78 -9.48
CA LYS A 24 -2.63 14.97 -8.81
C LYS A 24 -2.38 13.90 -7.75
N GLU A 25 -3.38 13.58 -6.94
CA GLU A 25 -3.28 12.53 -5.91
C GLU A 25 -3.03 11.15 -6.52
N LEU A 26 -3.65 10.84 -7.67
CA LEU A 26 -3.43 9.59 -8.40
C LEU A 26 -1.98 9.45 -8.91
N ILE A 27 -1.37 10.54 -9.38
CA ILE A 27 0.05 10.53 -9.80
C ILE A 27 0.97 10.19 -8.62
N PHE A 28 0.66 10.68 -7.41
CA PHE A 28 1.45 10.37 -6.21
C PHE A 28 1.23 8.94 -5.70
N LEU A 29 0.08 8.32 -5.97
CA LEU A 29 -0.16 6.90 -5.68
C LEU A 29 0.76 5.98 -6.50
N ILE A 30 1.10 6.34 -7.74
CA ILE A 30 2.04 5.56 -8.56
C ILE A 30 3.48 5.68 -8.03
N LEU A 31 3.82 6.80 -7.39
CA LEU A 31 5.17 7.03 -6.83
C LEU A 31 5.41 6.31 -5.50
N ARG A 32 4.36 5.94 -4.77
CA ARG A 32 4.46 5.20 -3.51
C ARG A 32 3.80 3.85 -3.69
N ASP A 33 4.59 2.84 -4.03
CA ASP A 33 4.10 1.47 -4.03
C ASP A 33 3.80 1.04 -2.57
N PRO A 34 2.52 0.90 -2.19
CA PRO A 34 2.16 0.51 -0.83
C PRO A 34 2.61 -0.92 -0.50
N GLU A 35 2.88 -1.75 -1.51
CA GLU A 35 3.40 -3.11 -1.37
C GLU A 35 4.91 -3.23 -1.66
N GLY A 36 5.46 -2.32 -2.47
CA GLY A 36 6.86 -2.36 -2.94
C GLY A 36 7.87 -1.71 -2.01
N GLU A 37 7.46 -0.78 -1.15
CA GLU A 37 8.33 -0.18 -0.14
C GLU A 37 8.24 -0.94 1.19
N TYR A 38 8.58 -2.24 1.19
CA TYR A 38 8.83 -2.93 2.46
C TYR A 38 9.90 -2.16 3.23
N LYS A 39 9.62 -1.81 4.49
CA LYS A 39 10.61 -1.17 5.37
C LYS A 39 11.93 -1.93 5.27
N ASN A 40 13.04 -1.23 5.02
CA ASN A 40 14.36 -1.88 4.86
C ASN A 40 14.69 -2.83 6.03
N SER A 41 14.23 -2.50 7.25
CA SER A 41 14.36 -3.37 8.42
C SER A 41 13.60 -4.69 8.29
N PHE A 42 12.40 -4.68 7.68
CA PHE A 42 11.64 -5.88 7.36
C PHE A 42 12.36 -6.73 6.32
N ILE A 43 12.79 -6.12 5.21
CA ILE A 43 13.53 -6.82 4.14
C ILE A 43 14.78 -7.51 4.72
N ASN A 44 15.61 -6.76 5.45
CA ASN A 44 16.83 -7.28 6.06
C ASN A 44 16.55 -8.41 7.05
N ARG A 45 15.47 -8.29 7.85
CA ARG A 45 15.06 -9.35 8.78
C ARG A 45 14.67 -10.62 8.05
N ILE A 46 13.87 -10.53 6.99
CA ILE A 46 13.44 -11.69 6.22
C ILE A 46 14.62 -12.33 5.48
N LEU A 47 15.47 -11.54 4.81
CA LEU A 47 16.66 -12.06 4.13
C LEU A 47 17.63 -12.75 5.10
N THR A 48 17.81 -12.20 6.29
CA THR A 48 18.64 -12.82 7.34
C THR A 48 18.06 -14.15 7.80
N LYS A 49 16.73 -14.22 7.98
CA LYS A 49 16.04 -15.47 8.36
C LYS A 49 16.08 -16.51 7.22
N ALA A 50 15.90 -16.10 5.97
CA ALA A 50 15.94 -16.99 4.81
C ALA A 50 17.32 -17.65 4.62
N ARG A 51 18.40 -16.93 4.94
CA ARG A 51 19.77 -17.47 4.90
C ARG A 51 20.15 -18.27 6.15
N SER A 52 19.37 -18.19 7.22
CA SER A 52 19.66 -18.89 8.47
C SER A 52 19.32 -20.38 8.38
N LYS A 53 20.02 -21.22 9.14
CA LYS A 53 19.70 -22.64 9.21
C LYS A 53 18.28 -22.81 9.79
N PRO A 54 17.46 -23.71 9.23
CA PRO A 54 16.15 -23.98 9.77
C PRO A 54 16.27 -24.47 11.22
N GLN A 55 15.59 -23.77 12.13
CA GLN A 55 15.61 -24.11 13.56
C GLN A 55 14.74 -25.33 13.86
N PHE A 56 13.75 -25.59 13.01
CA PHE A 56 12.84 -26.71 13.14
C PHE A 56 12.74 -27.43 11.81
N ASN A 57 12.94 -28.74 11.84
CA ASN A 57 12.71 -29.63 10.71
C ASN A 57 11.55 -30.55 11.07
N PHE A 58 10.45 -30.45 10.32
CA PHE A 58 9.28 -31.28 10.53
C PHE A 58 9.26 -32.39 9.49
N THR A 59 9.66 -33.59 9.91
CA THR A 59 9.72 -34.76 9.02
C THR A 59 8.38 -35.48 8.90
N ASN A 60 7.42 -35.17 9.77
CA ASN A 60 6.07 -35.73 9.76
C ASN A 60 5.04 -34.79 10.38
N LYS A 61 3.76 -35.00 10.03
CA LYS A 61 2.63 -34.19 10.49
C LYS A 61 2.58 -34.06 12.02
N ASN A 62 2.82 -35.15 12.75
CA ASN A 62 2.75 -35.16 14.21
C ASN A 62 3.86 -34.30 14.85
N SER A 63 5.06 -34.27 14.26
CA SER A 63 6.18 -33.44 14.71
C SER A 63 5.89 -31.94 14.57
N PHE A 64 5.15 -31.55 13.53
CA PHE A 64 4.70 -30.18 13.33
C PHE A 64 3.63 -29.77 14.33
N LEU A 65 2.61 -30.61 14.52
CA LEU A 65 1.47 -30.28 15.38
C LEU A 65 1.87 -30.10 16.85
N LYS A 66 2.86 -30.86 17.34
CA LYS A 66 3.39 -30.69 18.71
C LYS A 66 3.98 -29.30 18.97
N GLN A 67 4.56 -28.68 17.95
CA GLN A 67 5.16 -27.34 18.08
C GLN A 67 4.11 -26.23 18.10
N ILE A 68 2.96 -26.43 17.44
CA ILE A 68 1.88 -25.45 17.39
C ILE A 68 1.00 -25.51 18.64
N SER A 69 0.86 -26.69 19.23
CA SER A 69 0.03 -26.90 20.42
C SER A 69 0.68 -26.48 21.75
N SER A 70 1.92 -25.98 21.73
CA SER A 70 2.64 -25.46 22.91
C SER A 70 2.57 -23.95 22.96
#